data_AF-A0A9P7EWF8-F1
#
_entry.id   AF-A0A9P7EWF8-F1
#
_cell.length_a   1.000
_cell.length_b   1.000
_cell.length_c   1.000
_cell.angle_alpha   90.00
_cell.angle_beta   90.00
_cell.angle_gamma   90.00
#
_symmetry.space_group_name_H-M   'P 1'
#
loop_
_entity.id
_entity.type
_entity.pdbx_description
1 polymer ?
#
loop_
_entity_poly.entity_id
_entity_poly.type
_entity_poly.pdbx_seq_one_letter_code
_entity_poly.pdbx_strand_id
1 'polypeptide(L)' 'YRCYGCFNEPLFCTDCCRIRHQRHPFHHISQWTGSFFQETSLIEVGLHIHLAHDGTPCP' A
#
# COMPACT_ATOMS: atom_id res chain seq x y z
N TYR A 1 -8.06 3.52 1.32
CA TYR A 1 -6.74 3.78 1.91
C TYR A 1 -6.29 5.19 1.57
N ARG A 2 -5.98 6.01 2.56
CA ARG A 2 -5.26 7.28 2.36
C ARG A 2 -3.77 6.99 2.40
N CYS A 3 -3.00 7.57 1.49
CA CYS A 3 -1.54 7.48 1.51
C CYS A 3 -0.93 8.82 1.86
N TYR A 4 0.00 8.88 2.80
CA TYR A 4 0.65 10.14 3.21
C TYR A 4 1.96 10.43 2.46
N GLY A 5 2.48 9.46 1.70
CA GLY A 5 3.68 9.63 0.86
C GLY A 5 3.36 10.02 -0.59
N CYS A 6 2.13 9.82 -1.04
CA CYS A 6 1.71 10.24 -2.38
C CYS A 6 1.36 11.73 -2.41
N PHE A 7 1.65 12.39 -3.52
CA PHE A 7 1.30 13.79 -3.74
C PHE A 7 -0.22 14.00 -3.58
N ASN A 8 -0.61 15.00 -2.78
CA ASN A 8 -1.99 15.36 -2.40
C ASN A 8 -2.73 14.32 -1.53
N GLU A 9 -2.03 13.41 -0.87
CA GLU A 9 -2.63 12.41 0.03
C GLU A 9 -3.89 11.70 -0.51
N PRO A 10 -3.82 11.09 -1.71
CA PRO A 10 -4.98 10.54 -2.38
C PRO A 10 -5.62 9.37 -1.62
N LEU A 11 -6.90 9.16 -1.90
CA LEU A 11 -7.64 7.97 -1.47
C LEU A 11 -7.64 6.91 -2.58
N PHE A 12 -7.33 5.69 -2.20
CA PHE A 12 -7.32 4.52 -3.09
C PHE A 12 -8.28 3.44 -2.59
N CYS A 13 -8.88 2.68 -3.50
CA CYS A 13 -9.40 1.34 -3.17
C CYS A 13 -8.25 0.37 -2.90
N THR A 14 -8.54 -0.84 -2.41
CA THR A 14 -7.53 -1.86 -2.10
C THR A 14 -6.63 -2.17 -3.30
N ASP A 15 -7.20 -2.42 -4.47
CA ASP A 15 -6.43 -2.75 -5.69
C ASP A 15 -5.58 -1.58 -6.18
N CYS A 16 -6.13 -0.38 -6.26
CA CYS A 16 -5.38 0.82 -6.63
C CYS A 16 -4.24 1.07 -5.64
N CYS A 17 -4.47 0.85 -4.35
CA CYS A 17 -3.43 0.99 -3.32
C CYS A 17 -2.31 -0.03 -3.56
N ARG A 18 -2.64 -1.31 -3.70
CA ARG A 18 -1.67 -2.38 -3.96
C ARG A 18 -0.84 -2.12 -5.21
N ILE A 19 -1.48 -1.81 -6.35
CA ILE A 19 -0.80 -1.59 -7.63
C ILE A 19 0.10 -0.36 -7.58
N ARG A 20 -0.42 0.78 -7.07
CA ARG A 20 0.33 2.04 -7.06
C ARG A 20 1.57 1.98 -6.18
N HIS A 21 1.51 1.23 -5.07
CA HIS A 21 2.58 1.16 -4.08
C HIS A 21 3.60 0.04 -4.35
N GLN A 22 3.48 -0.74 -5.43
CA GLN A 22 4.53 -1.69 -5.83
C GLN A 22 5.90 -1.04 -6.00
N ARG A 23 5.93 0.21 -6.48
CA ARG A 23 7.17 0.99 -6.67
C ARG A 23 7.46 1.94 -5.50
N HIS A 24 6.59 1.99 -4.50
CA HIS A 24 6.69 2.88 -3.35
C HIS A 24 6.31 2.12 -2.06
N PRO A 25 7.00 1.01 -1.73
CA PRO A 25 6.58 0.10 -0.67
C PRO A 25 6.75 0.64 0.75
N PHE A 26 7.37 1.82 0.91
CA PHE A 26 7.65 2.45 2.20
C PHE A 26 6.72 3.63 2.52
N HIS A 27 5.70 3.86 1.70
CA HIS A 27 4.71 4.90 2.01
C HIS A 27 3.79 4.45 3.14
N HIS A 28 3.54 5.36 4.09
CA HIS A 28 2.57 5.14 5.15
C HIS A 28 1.15 5.31 4.62
N ILE A 29 0.25 4.41 5.04
CA ILE A 29 -1.16 4.41 4.65
C ILE A 29 -2.08 4.28 5.86
N SER A 30 -3.31 4.73 5.71
CA SER A 30 -4.38 4.51 6.69
C SER A 30 -5.66 4.03 6.01
N GLN A 31 -6.45 3.24 6.74
CA GLN A 31 -7.75 2.75 6.32
C GLN A 31 -8.86 3.52 7.05
N TRP A 32 -9.91 3.88 6.32
CA TRP A 32 -11.12 4.43 6.93
C TRP A 32 -11.89 3.32 7.64
N THR A 33 -12.13 3.47 8.94
CA THR A 33 -12.86 2.50 9.77
C THR A 33 -14.37 2.67 9.73
N GLY A 34 -14.86 3.76 9.12
CA GLY A 34 -16.24 4.25 9.26
C GLY A 34 -16.36 5.51 10.12
N SER A 35 -15.36 5.77 11.00
CA SER A 35 -15.35 6.92 11.90
C SER A 35 -14.02 7.68 11.93
N PHE A 36 -12.89 7.01 11.73
CA PHE A 36 -11.57 7.64 11.66
C PHE A 36 -10.63 6.90 10.70
N PHE A 37 -9.50 7.52 10.37
CA PHE A 37 -8.42 6.86 9.65
C PHE A 37 -7.49 6.16 10.65
N GLN A 38 -7.45 4.85 10.59
CA GLN A 38 -6.54 4.03 11.38
C GLN A 38 -5.32 3.67 10.56
N GLU A 39 -4.13 3.78 11.16
CA GLU A 39 -2.88 3.34 10.52
C GLU A 39 -2.94 1.86 10.15
N THR A 40 -2.40 1.53 8.99
CA THR A 40 -2.29 0.15 8.50
C THR A 40 -1.04 0.02 7.64
N SER A 41 -0.70 -1.20 7.26
CA SER A 41 0.49 -1.47 6.45
C SER A 41 0.12 -1.84 5.02
N LEU A 42 1.07 -1.67 4.11
CA LEU A 42 0.91 -2.13 2.74
C LEU A 42 0.79 -3.66 2.63
N ILE A 43 1.27 -4.41 3.63
CA ILE A 43 1.13 -5.87 3.71
C ILE A 43 -0.35 -6.24 3.88
N GLU A 44 -1.11 -5.49 4.68
CA GLU A 44 -2.55 -5.73 4.90
C GLU A 44 -3.40 -5.53 3.63
N VAL A 45 -2.92 -4.72 2.68
CA VAL A 45 -3.55 -4.58 1.35
C VAL A 45 -3.00 -5.55 0.30
N GLY A 46 -2.19 -6.52 0.74
CA GLY A 46 -1.64 -7.58 -0.12
C GLY A 46 -0.43 -7.16 -0.94
N LEU A 47 0.31 -6.12 -0.51
CA LEU A 47 1.60 -5.80 -1.11
C LEU A 47 2.70 -6.68 -0.50
N HIS A 48 3.33 -7.48 -1.35
CA HIS A 48 4.50 -8.27 -0.99
C HIS A 48 5.72 -7.77 -1.76
N ILE A 49 6.85 -7.68 -1.06
CA ILE A 49 8.15 -7.40 -1.66
C ILE A 49 8.88 -8.74 -1.76
N HIS A 50 9.13 -9.18 -2.99
CA HIS A 50 9.99 -10.34 -3.22
C HIS A 50 11.42 -9.86 -3.42
N LEU A 51 12.34 -10.41 -2.65
CA LEU A 51 13.76 -10.09 -2.76
C LEU A 51 14.36 -10.96 -3.86
N ALA A 52 15.20 -10.36 -4.71
CA ALA A 52 15.75 -10.97 -5.92
C ALA A 52 14.67 -11.31 -6.99
N HIS A 53 15.05 -12.10 -8.00
CA HIS A 53 14.21 -12.54 -9.12
C HIS A 53 13.37 -11.43 -9.78
N ASP A 54 13.93 -10.22 -9.86
CA ASP A 54 13.24 -9.02 -10.36
C ASP A 54 11.86 -8.78 -9.72
N GLY A 55 11.72 -9.14 -8.44
CA GLY A 55 10.47 -8.99 -7.68
C GLY A 55 9.45 -10.10 -7.91
N THR A 56 9.82 -11.22 -8.54
CA THR A 56 8.95 -12.40 -8.67
C THR A 56 9.07 -13.34 -7.45
N PRO A 57 7.99 -14.06 -7.07
CA PRO A 57 8.02 -15.04 -5.99
C PRO A 57 9.01 -16.19 -6.29
N CYS A 58 9.66 -16.72 -5.26
CA CYS A 58 10.44 -17.95 -5.39
C CYS A 58 9.53 -19.13 -5.79
N PRO A 59 10.00 -20.06 -6.66
CA PRO A 59 9.30 -21.30 -7.00
C PRO A 59 9.02 -22.22 -5.82
#